data_AF-A0A246NED4-F1
#
_entry.id   AF-A0A246NED4-F1
#
_cell.length_a   1.000
_cell.length_b   1.000
_cell.length_c   1.000
_cell.angle_alpha   90.00
_cell.angle_beta   90.00
_cell.angle_gamma   90.00
#
_symmetry.space_group_name_H-M   'P 1'
#
loop_
_entity.id
_entity.type
_entity.pdbx_description
1 polymer ?
#
loop_
_entity_poly.entity_id
_entity_poly.type
_entity_poly.pdbx_seq_one_letter_code
_entity_poly.pdbx_strand_id
1 'polypeptide(L)'
;MQDVELIDLAATLPGLMFDLKYATADNIAGYAIYRDAQALLHPDAAAALRRSSDIARLAGFRLLVLDAYRPQQAQWHLWDACPDADYVVPPARGSNHSRGVAIDVTLVDEAGNILEMGTGFDDMSAKSHPFHPNVPQQAQRHRLLLNAIMLGGGFVGMPTEWWHFELPDAQNYPLLSDRFACVSRADRAPVSDISR
;
A
#
# COMPACT_ATOMS: atom_id res chain seq x y z
N MET A 1 -16.76 -9.98 16.50
CA MET A 1 -16.03 -9.71 15.24
C MET A 1 -17.03 -9.91 14.12
N GLN A 2 -17.31 -8.87 13.33
CA GLN A 2 -18.08 -9.06 12.10
C GLN A 2 -17.17 -9.75 11.10
N ASP A 3 -17.58 -10.92 10.63
CA ASP A 3 -16.82 -11.68 9.64
C ASP A 3 -17.12 -11.08 8.27
N VAL A 4 -16.40 -10.01 7.92
CA VAL A 4 -16.51 -9.40 6.60
C VAL A 4 -15.71 -10.25 5.63
N GLU A 5 -16.39 -10.71 4.57
CA GLU A 5 -15.76 -11.35 3.43
C GLU A 5 -15.01 -10.29 2.60
N LEU A 6 -13.69 -10.47 2.50
CA LEU A 6 -12.85 -9.57 1.72
C LEU A 6 -12.92 -9.94 0.23
N ILE A 7 -12.84 -8.93 -0.62
CA ILE A 7 -12.83 -9.06 -2.06
C ILE A 7 -11.39 -9.31 -2.54
N ASP A 8 -11.19 -10.40 -3.26
CA ASP A 8 -9.95 -10.66 -4.00
C ASP A 8 -9.88 -9.76 -5.24
N LEU A 9 -8.91 -8.83 -5.23
CA LEU A 9 -8.73 -7.85 -6.29
C LEU A 9 -8.21 -8.50 -7.58
N ALA A 10 -7.36 -9.52 -7.50
CA ALA A 10 -6.84 -10.19 -8.69
C ALA A 10 -7.95 -10.94 -9.43
N ALA A 11 -8.89 -11.55 -8.70
CA ALA A 11 -10.04 -12.22 -9.27
C ALA A 11 -11.11 -11.26 -9.81
N THR A 12 -11.29 -10.10 -9.18
CA THR A 12 -12.43 -9.20 -9.48
C THR A 12 -12.07 -7.95 -10.29
N LEU A 13 -10.79 -7.57 -10.38
CA LEU A 13 -10.30 -6.38 -11.06
C LEU A 13 -9.11 -6.73 -11.98
N PRO A 14 -9.32 -7.45 -13.09
CA PRO A 14 -8.24 -7.93 -13.98
C PRO A 14 -7.46 -6.81 -14.68
N GLY A 15 -7.89 -5.56 -14.56
CA GLY A 15 -7.20 -4.39 -15.09
C GLY A 15 -6.10 -3.83 -14.19
N LEU A 16 -6.02 -4.29 -12.93
CA LEU A 16 -4.99 -3.92 -11.98
C LEU A 16 -3.70 -4.69 -12.25
N MET A 17 -2.57 -4.07 -11.90
CA MET A 17 -1.28 -4.72 -11.79
C MET A 17 -0.95 -4.92 -10.31
N PHE A 18 -0.09 -5.89 -9.99
CA PHE A 18 0.28 -6.22 -8.61
C PHE A 18 1.80 -6.38 -8.50
N ASP A 19 2.36 -5.76 -7.48
CA ASP A 19 3.73 -5.92 -7.02
C ASP A 19 3.71 -5.84 -5.49
N LEU A 20 3.16 -6.89 -4.86
CA LEU A 20 2.90 -6.92 -3.42
C LEU A 20 4.22 -6.93 -2.65
N LYS A 21 4.69 -5.74 -2.24
CA LYS A 21 6.06 -5.49 -1.76
C LYS A 21 6.42 -6.34 -0.55
N TYR A 22 5.49 -6.48 0.39
CA TYR A 22 5.68 -7.28 1.60
C TYR A 22 5.68 -8.80 1.36
N ALA A 23 5.43 -9.29 0.15
CA ALA A 23 5.68 -10.67 -0.24
C ALA A 23 7.12 -10.93 -0.73
N THR A 24 7.96 -9.89 -0.79
CA THR A 24 9.35 -9.95 -1.27
C THR A 24 10.29 -9.27 -0.28
N ALA A 25 11.60 -9.25 -0.54
CA ALA A 25 12.56 -8.48 0.26
C ALA A 25 12.59 -6.96 -0.07
N ASP A 26 11.86 -6.52 -1.11
CA ASP A 26 11.80 -5.13 -1.56
C ASP A 26 10.81 -4.32 -0.73
N ASN A 27 11.12 -4.13 0.56
CA ASN A 27 10.35 -3.34 1.51
C ASN A 27 11.25 -2.89 2.69
N ILE A 28 10.77 -2.04 3.59
CA ILE A 28 11.56 -1.52 4.73
C ILE A 28 12.20 -2.60 5.62
N ALA A 29 11.61 -3.79 5.71
CA ALA A 29 12.13 -4.85 6.57
C ALA A 29 13.30 -5.62 5.91
N GLY A 30 13.46 -5.52 4.59
CA GLY A 30 14.52 -6.21 3.84
C GLY A 30 14.31 -7.72 3.68
N TYR A 31 13.13 -8.25 4.01
CA TYR A 31 12.76 -9.65 3.82
C TYR A 31 11.26 -9.79 3.55
N ALA A 32 10.85 -10.92 2.98
CA ALA A 32 9.44 -11.22 2.75
C ALA A 32 8.69 -11.40 4.07
N ILE A 33 7.65 -10.60 4.29
CA ILE A 33 6.80 -10.63 5.49
C ILE A 33 5.62 -11.59 5.26
N TYR A 34 4.98 -11.53 4.10
CA TYR A 34 3.84 -12.38 3.75
C TYR A 34 4.32 -13.77 3.33
N ARG A 35 3.68 -14.83 3.85
CA ARG A 35 3.87 -16.20 3.34
C ARG A 35 3.00 -16.47 2.13
N ASP A 36 1.78 -15.98 2.16
CA ASP A 36 0.81 -16.04 1.07
C ASP A 36 0.42 -14.61 0.69
N ALA A 37 0.70 -14.22 -0.55
CA ALA A 37 0.45 -12.85 -1.01
C ALA A 37 -0.95 -12.77 -1.62
N GLN A 38 -1.88 -12.09 -0.93
CA GLN A 38 -3.24 -11.87 -1.43
C GLN A 38 -3.58 -10.39 -1.39
N ALA A 39 -3.96 -9.84 -2.54
CA ALA A 39 -4.49 -8.48 -2.62
C ALA A 39 -5.99 -8.52 -2.30
N LEU A 40 -6.32 -8.31 -1.02
CA LEU A 40 -7.70 -8.31 -0.53
C LEU A 40 -8.11 -6.89 -0.08
N LEU A 41 -9.38 -6.54 -0.25
CA LEU A 41 -9.97 -5.32 0.33
C LEU A 41 -11.38 -5.56 0.88
N HIS A 42 -11.77 -4.72 1.83
CA HIS A 42 -13.16 -4.57 2.24
C HIS A 42 -14.03 -4.24 1.01
N PRO A 43 -15.28 -4.74 0.91
CA PRO A 43 -16.15 -4.48 -0.24
C PRO A 43 -16.28 -2.99 -0.63
N ASP A 44 -16.41 -2.11 0.36
CA ASP A 44 -16.48 -0.66 0.13
C ASP A 44 -15.20 -0.09 -0.51
N ALA A 45 -14.04 -0.55 -0.04
CA ALA A 45 -12.74 -0.13 -0.57
C ALA A 45 -12.48 -0.73 -1.96
N ALA A 46 -12.90 -1.97 -2.20
CA ALA A 46 -12.86 -2.58 -3.52
C ALA A 46 -13.74 -1.82 -4.54
N ALA A 47 -14.94 -1.37 -4.13
CA ALA A 47 -15.80 -0.54 -4.97
C ALA A 47 -15.16 0.84 -5.28
N ALA A 48 -14.50 1.46 -4.30
CA ALA A 48 -13.73 2.69 -4.52
C ALA A 48 -12.52 2.47 -5.44
N LEU A 49 -11.83 1.35 -5.29
CA LEU A 49 -10.67 1.01 -6.13
C LEU A 49 -11.09 0.75 -7.57
N ARG A 50 -12.26 0.12 -7.79
CA ARG A 50 -12.83 -0.05 -9.13
C ARG A 50 -13.02 1.30 -9.83
N ARG A 51 -13.62 2.28 -9.15
CA ARG A 51 -13.76 3.65 -9.68
C ARG A 51 -12.40 4.29 -9.96
N SER A 52 -11.46 4.18 -9.03
CA SER A 52 -10.09 4.70 -9.20
C SER A 52 -9.40 4.08 -10.42
N SER A 53 -9.52 2.78 -10.60
CA SER A 53 -8.99 2.04 -11.75
C SER A 53 -9.64 2.52 -13.06
N ASP A 54 -10.96 2.72 -13.08
CA ASP A 54 -11.65 3.21 -14.26
C ASP A 54 -11.19 4.64 -14.63
N ILE A 55 -11.02 5.52 -13.64
CA ILE A 55 -10.48 6.87 -13.83
C ILE A 55 -9.04 6.82 -14.36
N ALA A 56 -8.18 5.97 -13.77
CA ALA A 56 -6.80 5.80 -14.22
C ALA A 56 -6.75 5.37 -15.69
N ARG A 57 -7.60 4.41 -16.09
CA ARG A 57 -7.67 3.92 -17.48
C ARG A 57 -8.12 4.99 -18.45
N LEU A 58 -9.11 5.80 -18.08
CA LEU A 58 -9.54 6.94 -18.89
C LEU A 58 -8.44 7.99 -19.06
N ALA A 59 -7.54 8.11 -18.09
CA ALA A 59 -6.39 9.00 -18.14
C ALA A 59 -5.16 8.40 -18.86
N GLY A 60 -5.23 7.16 -19.37
CA GLY A 60 -4.11 6.48 -20.04
C GLY A 60 -3.14 5.78 -19.08
N PHE A 61 -3.59 5.37 -17.89
CA PHE A 61 -2.78 4.71 -16.88
C PHE A 61 -3.43 3.43 -16.35
N ARG A 62 -2.63 2.59 -15.69
CA ARG A 62 -3.10 1.50 -14.82
C ARG A 62 -2.60 1.72 -13.40
N LEU A 63 -3.37 1.24 -12.43
CA LEU A 63 -2.91 1.17 -11.04
C LEU A 63 -2.07 -0.09 -10.83
N LEU A 64 -0.92 0.08 -10.18
CA LEU A 64 -0.10 -1.00 -9.63
C LEU A 64 -0.28 -1.03 -8.11
N VAL A 65 -0.81 -2.13 -7.60
CA VAL A 65 -1.03 -2.35 -6.16
C VAL A 65 0.27 -2.85 -5.52
N LEU A 66 0.73 -2.11 -4.52
CA LEU A 66 1.96 -2.33 -3.77
C LEU A 66 1.68 -3.04 -2.43
N ASP A 67 0.57 -2.70 -1.78
CA ASP A 67 0.00 -3.41 -0.63
C ASP A 67 -1.50 -3.17 -0.55
N ALA A 68 -2.23 -4.08 0.10
CA ALA A 68 -3.67 -3.99 0.31
C ALA A 68 -4.00 -4.43 1.74
N TYR A 69 -4.93 -5.36 1.96
CA TYR A 69 -5.11 -5.94 3.29
C TYR A 69 -3.81 -6.49 3.86
N ARG A 70 -3.49 -6.07 5.08
CA ARG A 70 -2.29 -6.47 5.83
C ARG A 70 -2.69 -7.20 7.10
N PRO A 71 -2.29 -8.47 7.30
CA PRO A 71 -2.48 -9.16 8.57
C PRO A 71 -1.88 -8.35 9.71
N GLN A 72 -2.50 -8.39 10.89
CA GLN A 72 -2.02 -7.67 12.07
C GLN A 72 -0.61 -8.12 12.47
N GLN A 73 -0.25 -9.38 12.21
CA GLN A 73 1.10 -9.90 12.38
C GLN A 73 2.15 -9.11 11.58
N ALA A 74 1.87 -8.74 10.32
CA ALA A 74 2.81 -7.99 9.48
C ALA A 74 3.10 -6.61 10.05
N GLN A 75 2.14 -5.97 10.74
CA GLN A 75 2.35 -4.67 11.37
C GLN A 75 3.48 -4.71 12.41
N TRP A 76 3.68 -5.85 13.10
CA TRP A 76 4.80 -6.01 14.02
C TRP A 76 6.16 -6.09 13.32
N HIS A 77 6.22 -6.66 12.11
CA HIS A 77 7.45 -6.70 11.32
C HIS A 77 7.84 -5.31 10.82
N LEU A 78 6.87 -4.53 10.35
CA LEU A 78 7.09 -3.16 9.91
C LEU A 78 7.51 -2.26 11.07
N TRP A 79 6.86 -2.39 12.23
CA TRP A 79 7.22 -1.60 13.42
C TRP A 79 8.62 -1.93 13.94
N ASP A 80 9.05 -3.19 13.89
CA ASP A 80 10.42 -3.55 14.24
C ASP A 80 11.45 -2.94 13.28
N ALA A 81 11.11 -2.81 11.99
CA ALA A 81 11.98 -2.23 10.97
C ALA A 81 12.03 -0.70 11.05
N CYS A 82 10.90 -0.06 11.34
CA CYS A 82 10.77 1.39 11.49
C CYS A 82 9.83 1.72 12.68
N PRO A 83 10.37 1.85 13.90
CA PRO A 83 9.58 2.19 15.09
C PRO A 83 9.34 3.71 15.18
N ASP A 84 8.87 4.30 14.08
CA ASP A 84 8.53 5.72 13.96
C ASP A 84 7.02 5.85 13.68
N ALA A 85 6.31 6.48 14.61
CA ALA A 85 4.85 6.61 14.56
C ALA A 85 4.35 7.59 13.48
N ASP A 86 5.23 8.39 12.88
CA ASP A 86 4.89 9.27 11.75
C ASP A 86 4.69 8.46 10.45
N TYR A 87 5.25 7.25 10.37
CA TYR A 87 5.19 6.38 9.19
C TYR A 87 4.51 5.05 9.49
N VAL A 88 4.94 4.35 10.55
CA VAL A 88 4.39 3.04 10.90
C VAL A 88 3.52 3.18 12.14
N VAL A 89 2.22 2.94 12.01
CA VAL A 89 1.31 2.99 13.16
C VAL A 89 1.71 1.96 14.22
N PRO A 90 1.77 2.31 15.52
CA PRO A 90 2.03 1.35 16.59
C PRO A 90 1.09 0.14 16.52
N PRO A 91 1.59 -1.11 16.60
CA PRO A 91 0.77 -2.31 16.39
C PRO A 91 -0.49 -2.38 17.29
N ALA A 92 -0.40 -1.86 18.52
CA ALA A 92 -1.51 -1.83 19.47
C ALA A 92 -2.71 -0.98 19.02
N ARG A 93 -2.51 0.01 18.13
CA ARG A 93 -3.58 0.85 17.57
C ARG A 93 -4.29 0.18 16.39
N GLY A 94 -3.58 -0.72 15.69
CA GLY A 94 -4.04 -1.41 14.49
C GLY A 94 -3.99 -0.53 13.24
N SER A 95 -3.44 -1.07 12.15
CA SER A 95 -3.32 -0.41 10.86
C SER A 95 -4.65 -0.39 10.11
N ASN A 96 -4.89 0.65 9.29
CA ASN A 96 -6.05 0.71 8.39
C ASN A 96 -5.96 -0.34 7.27
N HIS A 97 -4.76 -0.83 6.94
CA HIS A 97 -4.61 -2.01 6.09
C HIS A 97 -5.19 -3.27 6.76
N SER A 98 -5.04 -3.42 8.07
CA SER A 98 -5.62 -4.54 8.83
C SER A 98 -7.14 -4.43 9.04
N ARG A 99 -7.72 -3.28 8.68
CA ARG A 99 -9.18 -3.08 8.54
C ARG A 99 -9.67 -3.36 7.11
N GLY A 100 -8.76 -3.60 6.17
CA GLY A 100 -9.06 -3.87 4.76
C GLY A 100 -9.52 -2.63 3.97
N VAL A 101 -9.33 -1.42 4.49
CA VAL A 101 -9.83 -0.18 3.86
C VAL A 101 -8.73 0.79 3.44
N ALA A 102 -7.48 0.38 3.54
CA ALA A 102 -6.31 1.09 3.00
C ALA A 102 -5.66 0.29 1.88
N ILE A 103 -4.99 1.00 0.98
CA ILE A 103 -4.28 0.45 -0.17
C ILE A 103 -3.07 1.33 -0.51
N ASP A 104 -1.97 0.67 -0.87
CA ASP A 104 -0.79 1.33 -1.40
C ASP A 104 -0.70 1.10 -2.90
N VAL A 105 -0.56 2.18 -3.67
CA VAL A 105 -0.55 2.11 -5.14
C VAL A 105 0.44 3.07 -5.78
N THR A 106 0.81 2.75 -7.02
CA THR A 106 1.44 3.68 -7.95
C THR A 106 0.79 3.59 -9.34
N LEU A 107 1.27 4.37 -10.31
CA LEU A 107 0.78 4.41 -11.67
C LEU A 107 1.75 3.73 -12.63
N VAL A 108 1.19 3.09 -13.65
CA VAL A 108 1.89 2.53 -14.81
C VAL A 108 1.35 3.18 -16.06
N ASP A 109 2.24 3.66 -16.94
CA ASP A 109 1.87 4.26 -18.23
C ASP A 109 1.46 3.21 -19.28
N GLU A 110 1.01 3.68 -20.45
CA GLU A 110 0.61 2.81 -21.57
C GLU A 110 1.77 1.97 -22.12
N ALA A 111 3.02 2.44 -21.97
CA ALA A 111 4.22 1.72 -22.38
C ALA A 111 4.64 0.65 -21.35
N GLY A 112 3.97 0.59 -20.19
CA GLY A 112 4.24 -0.38 -19.14
C GLY A 112 5.30 0.07 -18.13
N ASN A 113 5.72 1.35 -18.15
CA ASN A 113 6.68 1.88 -17.19
C ASN A 113 5.96 2.32 -15.91
N ILE A 114 6.51 1.93 -14.76
CA ILE A 114 6.10 2.48 -13.47
C ILE A 114 6.53 3.95 -13.44
N LEU A 115 5.61 4.84 -13.06
CA LEU A 115 5.91 6.26 -12.98
C LEU A 115 6.86 6.56 -11.82
N GLU A 116 7.88 7.35 -12.10
CA GLU A 116 8.81 7.88 -11.10
C GLU A 116 8.06 8.80 -10.12
N MET A 117 8.15 8.48 -8.83
CA MET A 117 7.49 9.24 -7.76
C MET A 117 8.49 10.02 -6.90
N GLY A 118 9.78 10.04 -7.26
CA GLY A 118 10.82 10.86 -6.62
C GLY A 118 11.41 10.27 -5.34
N THR A 119 10.76 9.26 -4.78
CA THR A 119 11.30 8.32 -3.79
C THR A 119 10.77 6.92 -4.12
N GLY A 120 11.39 5.90 -3.56
CA GLY A 120 10.81 4.55 -3.55
C GLY A 120 9.53 4.48 -2.71
N PHE A 121 8.79 3.38 -2.89
CA PHE A 121 7.84 2.90 -1.89
C PHE A 121 8.60 2.67 -0.57
N ASP A 122 7.92 2.83 0.58
CA ASP A 122 8.50 2.58 1.90
C ASP A 122 9.69 3.52 2.26
N ASP A 123 9.88 4.63 1.55
CA ASP A 123 10.82 5.69 1.95
C ASP A 123 10.27 6.46 3.16
N MET A 124 10.75 6.11 4.36
CA MET A 124 10.30 6.69 5.63
C MET A 124 11.01 8.01 5.95
N SER A 125 11.01 8.94 5.00
CA SER A 125 11.57 10.29 5.15
C SER A 125 10.60 11.36 4.65
N ALA A 126 10.81 12.62 5.04
CA ALA A 126 9.95 13.73 4.62
C ALA A 126 9.81 13.88 3.09
N LYS A 127 10.73 13.30 2.29
CA LYS A 127 10.64 13.31 0.83
C LYS A 127 9.50 12.44 0.29
N SER A 128 9.00 11.47 1.04
CA SER A 128 7.85 10.66 0.63
C SER A 128 6.51 11.37 0.84
N HIS A 129 6.48 12.48 1.59
CA HIS A 129 5.25 13.25 1.79
C HIS A 129 4.67 13.69 0.42
N PRO A 130 3.36 13.54 0.17
CA PRO A 130 2.78 13.70 -1.18
C PRO A 130 3.09 15.03 -1.87
N PHE A 131 3.22 16.10 -1.08
CA PHE A 131 3.42 17.47 -1.58
C PHE A 131 4.83 18.02 -1.30
N HIS A 132 5.81 17.17 -1.00
CA HIS A 132 7.17 17.62 -0.71
C HIS A 132 7.80 18.32 -1.94
N PRO A 133 8.34 19.56 -1.80
CA PRO A 133 8.80 20.34 -2.95
C PRO A 133 10.16 19.89 -3.49
N ASN A 134 10.98 19.19 -2.70
CA ASN A 134 12.34 18.79 -3.08
C ASN A 134 12.39 17.38 -3.69
N VAL A 135 11.50 17.12 -4.66
CA VAL A 135 11.55 15.96 -5.56
C VAL A 135 11.43 16.46 -7.01
N PRO A 136 11.84 15.70 -8.03
CA PRO A 136 11.76 16.15 -9.42
C PRO A 136 10.35 16.67 -9.78
N GLN A 137 10.25 17.73 -10.57
CA GLN A 137 8.95 18.33 -10.93
C GLN A 137 7.99 17.33 -11.58
N GLN A 138 8.53 16.39 -12.36
CA GLN A 138 7.75 15.33 -12.96
C GLN A 138 7.13 14.41 -11.90
N ALA A 139 7.90 14.02 -10.88
CA ALA A 139 7.40 13.24 -9.75
C ALA A 139 6.30 13.99 -8.99
N GLN A 140 6.42 15.30 -8.78
CA GLN A 140 5.35 16.11 -8.17
C GLN A 140 4.05 16.03 -8.98
N ARG A 141 4.14 16.12 -10.32
CA ARG A 141 2.99 15.99 -11.21
C ARG A 141 2.39 14.59 -11.17
N HIS A 142 3.22 13.54 -11.11
CA HIS A 142 2.75 12.16 -10.99
C HIS A 142 2.04 11.92 -9.64
N ARG A 143 2.58 12.43 -8.53
CA ARG A 143 1.93 12.36 -7.22
C ARG A 143 0.59 13.08 -7.21
N LEU A 144 0.50 14.27 -7.82
CA LEU A 144 -0.77 15.00 -7.95
C LEU A 144 -1.79 14.25 -8.80
N LEU A 145 -1.36 13.64 -9.91
CA LEU A 145 -2.21 12.80 -10.75
C LEU A 145 -2.73 11.59 -9.99
N LEU A 146 -1.85 10.86 -9.28
CA LEU A 146 -2.23 9.72 -8.47
C LEU A 146 -3.25 10.12 -7.39
N ASN A 147 -2.99 11.22 -6.67
CA ASN A 147 -3.93 11.75 -5.68
C ASN A 147 -5.29 12.09 -6.29
N ALA A 148 -5.32 12.73 -7.47
CA ALA A 148 -6.58 13.07 -8.13
C ALA A 148 -7.37 11.82 -8.56
N ILE A 149 -6.69 10.79 -9.08
CA ILE A 149 -7.29 9.50 -9.46
C ILE A 149 -7.93 8.83 -8.24
N MET A 150 -7.16 8.69 -7.15
CA MET A 150 -7.61 8.01 -5.94
C MET A 150 -8.73 8.79 -5.22
N LEU A 151 -8.62 10.12 -5.18
CA LEU A 151 -9.67 11.01 -4.66
C LEU A 151 -10.97 10.87 -5.47
N GLY A 152 -10.89 10.84 -6.80
CA GLY A 152 -12.05 10.63 -7.67
C GLY A 152 -12.72 9.27 -7.47
N GLY A 153 -11.97 8.26 -7.02
CA GLY A 153 -12.51 6.96 -6.62
C GLY A 153 -13.16 6.95 -5.22
N GLY A 154 -12.88 7.95 -4.40
CA GLY A 154 -13.43 8.11 -3.05
C GLY A 154 -12.44 7.79 -1.92
N PHE A 155 -11.14 7.68 -2.20
CA PHE A 155 -10.10 7.58 -1.19
C PHE A 155 -9.60 8.95 -0.74
N VAL A 156 -8.91 8.99 0.40
CA VAL A 156 -8.08 10.11 0.85
C VAL A 156 -6.63 9.65 1.01
N GLY A 157 -5.67 10.51 0.71
CA GLY A 157 -4.25 10.23 0.85
C GLY A 157 -3.73 10.52 2.27
N MET A 158 -2.58 9.95 2.61
CA MET A 158 -1.91 10.22 3.90
C MET A 158 -0.92 11.39 3.80
N PRO A 159 -0.78 12.26 4.81
CA PRO A 159 0.14 13.40 4.75
C PRO A 159 1.62 13.04 4.65
N THR A 160 2.00 11.82 5.05
CA THR A 160 3.39 11.38 5.15
C THR A 160 3.81 10.42 4.03
N GLU A 161 2.88 9.87 3.25
CA GLU A 161 3.19 8.83 2.26
C GLU A 161 2.47 9.09 0.93
N TRP A 162 3.22 9.18 -0.17
CA TRP A 162 2.63 9.45 -1.50
C TRP A 162 1.85 8.27 -2.08
N TRP A 163 2.12 7.05 -1.61
CA TRP A 163 1.54 5.81 -2.12
C TRP A 163 0.27 5.38 -1.37
N HIS A 164 0.08 5.83 -0.13
CA HIS A 164 -0.98 5.35 0.78
C HIS A 164 -2.30 6.08 0.55
N PHE A 165 -3.35 5.30 0.41
CA PHE A 165 -4.73 5.78 0.29
C PHE A 165 -5.67 4.96 1.15
N GLU A 166 -6.64 5.60 1.78
CA GLU A 166 -7.65 4.93 2.61
C GLU A 166 -9.04 5.52 2.44
N LEU A 167 -10.07 4.75 2.80
CA LEU A 167 -11.42 5.30 2.85
C LEU A 167 -11.51 6.41 3.92
N PRO A 168 -12.35 7.43 3.70
CA PRO A 168 -12.73 8.36 4.75
C PRO A 168 -13.21 7.62 6.01
N ASP A 169 -12.81 8.11 7.18
CA ASP A 169 -13.16 7.53 8.47
C ASP A 169 -12.74 6.06 8.63
N ALA A 170 -11.64 5.63 7.99
CA ALA A 170 -11.12 4.26 8.03
C ALA A 170 -11.04 3.65 9.44
N GLN A 171 -10.77 4.46 10.46
CA GLN A 171 -10.72 4.05 11.87
C GLN A 171 -12.04 3.48 12.41
N ASN A 172 -13.17 3.80 11.78
CA ASN A 172 -14.50 3.32 12.19
C ASN A 172 -14.77 1.87 11.73
N TYR A 173 -14.00 1.35 10.77
CA TYR A 173 -14.08 -0.06 10.37
C TYR A 173 -13.40 -0.94 11.43
N PRO A 174 -13.94 -2.12 11.77
CA PRO A 174 -13.31 -2.99 12.76
C PRO A 174 -11.99 -3.56 12.25
N LEU A 175 -11.07 -3.86 13.17
CA LEU A 175 -9.92 -4.70 12.84
C LEU A 175 -10.39 -6.11 12.48
N LEU A 176 -9.82 -6.66 11.41
CA LEU A 176 -10.13 -7.99 10.93
C LEU A 176 -9.16 -9.00 11.53
N SER A 177 -9.62 -10.22 11.77
CA SER A 177 -8.73 -11.35 12.05
C SER A 177 -7.83 -11.63 10.85
N ASP A 178 -6.65 -12.18 11.12
CA ASP A 178 -5.67 -12.49 10.08
C ASP A 178 -6.23 -13.47 9.04
N ARG A 179 -6.25 -13.04 7.77
CA ARG A 179 -6.80 -13.84 6.65
C ARG A 179 -5.76 -14.72 5.96
N PHE A 180 -4.48 -14.37 6.06
CA PHE A 180 -3.35 -15.17 5.58
C PHE A 180 -2.14 -15.02 6.50
N ALA A 181 -1.19 -15.95 6.39
CA ALA A 181 -0.06 -16.04 7.31
C ALA A 181 1.10 -15.10 6.95
N CYS A 182 1.78 -14.61 7.99
CA CYS A 182 3.08 -13.96 7.87
C CYS A 182 4.21 -14.95 8.23
N VAL A 183 5.45 -14.61 7.89
CA VAL A 183 6.63 -15.34 8.37
C VAL A 183 6.73 -15.22 9.89
N SER A 184 7.27 -16.25 10.54
CA SER A 184 7.55 -16.16 11.97
C SER A 184 8.64 -15.10 12.21
N ARG A 185 8.55 -14.38 13.34
CA ARG A 185 9.64 -13.48 13.76
C ARG A 185 10.96 -14.22 13.99
N ALA A 186 10.93 -15.52 14.26
CA ALA A 186 12.12 -16.36 14.43
C ALA A 186 12.79 -16.77 13.10
N ASP A 187 12.03 -16.75 11.99
CA ASP A 187 12.49 -17.21 10.67
C ASP A 187 13.00 -16.06 9.79
N ARG A 188 13.28 -14.90 10.40
CA ARG A 188 13.90 -13.75 9.74
C ARG A 188 15.30 -14.14 9.29
N ALA A 189 15.50 -14.48 8.02
CA ALA A 189 16.85 -14.64 7.49
C ALA A 189 17.54 -13.27 7.51
N PRO A 190 18.72 -13.12 8.16
CA PRO A 190 19.47 -11.89 8.06
C PRO A 190 19.90 -11.69 6.61
N VAL A 191 19.62 -10.51 6.05
CA VAL A 191 20.22 -10.09 4.79
C VAL A 191 21.71 -10.03 5.04
N SER A 192 22.47 -10.91 4.39
CA SER A 192 23.92 -10.81 4.36
C SER A 192 24.28 -9.43 3.83
N ASP A 193 25.00 -8.66 4.63
CA ASP A 193 25.63 -7.40 4.26
C ASP A 193 26.44 -7.61 2.97
N ILE A 194 25.87 -7.27 1.81
CA ILE A 194 26.64 -7.21 0.56
C ILE A 194 27.27 -5.83 0.54
N SER A 195 28.29 -5.68 1.38
CA SER A 195 29.29 -4.64 1.20
C SER A 195 30.18 -5.06 0.03
N ARG A 196 29.98 -4.46 -1.15
CA ARG A 196 31.01 -4.21 -2.17
C ARG A 196 30.53 -3.27 -3.27
#